data_AF-A0A965B116-F1
#
_entry.id   AF-A0A965B116-F1
#
_cell.length_a   1.000
_cell.length_b   1.000
_cell.length_c   1.000
_cell.angle_alpha   90.00
_cell.angle_beta   90.00
_cell.angle_gamma   90.00
#
_symmetry.space_group_name_H-M   'P 1'
#
loop_
_entity.id
_entity.type
_entity.pdbx_description
1 polymer ?
#
loop_
_entity_poly.entity_id
_entity_poly.type
_entity_poly.pdbx_seq_one_letter_code
_entity_poly.pdbx_strand_id
1 'polypeptide(L)'
;KSAFKEIFLEGDKLWVFGSRADLTALGGDIDLYIETQTEDFDTAYSMKKKFWTTLQRLLGEQKIDIIVLRKNTKPMLIHEVAQSTGVRLL
;
A
#
# COMPACT_ATOMS: atom_id res chain seq x y z
N LYS A 1 -11.65 -3.32 -5.65
CA LYS A 1 -11.87 -4.00 -4.34
C LYS A 1 -11.43 -5.48 -4.32
N SER A 2 -11.22 -6.15 -5.47
CA SER A 2 -10.86 -7.58 -5.52
C SER A 2 -9.38 -7.87 -5.22
N ALA A 3 -8.45 -7.23 -5.93
CA ALA A 3 -7.02 -7.57 -5.85
C ALA A 3 -6.40 -7.48 -4.45
N PHE A 4 -6.71 -6.43 -3.68
CA PHE A 4 -6.18 -6.30 -2.31
C PHE A 4 -6.69 -7.42 -1.40
N LYS A 5 -8.00 -7.69 -1.43
CA LYS A 5 -8.63 -8.72 -0.59
C LYS A 5 -8.22 -10.16 -0.94
N GLU A 6 -7.76 -10.40 -2.17
CA GLU A 6 -7.24 -11.71 -2.61
C GLU A 6 -5.80 -11.98 -2.16
N ILE A 7 -5.09 -10.94 -1.71
CA ILE A 7 -3.65 -11.00 -1.40
C ILE A 7 -3.40 -10.73 0.08
N PHE A 8 -4.16 -9.80 0.66
CA PHE A 8 -4.02 -9.34 2.03
C PHE A 8 -5.05 -9.97 2.97
N LEU A 9 -4.73 -9.92 4.27
CA LEU A 9 -5.52 -10.55 5.31
C LEU A 9 -6.75 -9.71 5.67
N GLU A 10 -7.71 -10.33 6.32
CA GLU A 10 -8.80 -9.59 6.94
C GLU A 10 -8.25 -8.67 8.04
N GLY A 11 -8.68 -7.39 8.03
CA GLY A 11 -8.17 -6.36 8.94
C GLY A 11 -6.89 -5.66 8.47
N ASP A 12 -6.33 -6.05 7.32
CA ASP A 12 -5.30 -5.26 6.65
C ASP A 12 -5.91 -3.98 6.09
N LYS A 13 -5.14 -2.89 6.15
CA LYS A 13 -5.61 -1.55 5.79
C LYS A 13 -4.77 -1.00 4.64
N LEU A 14 -5.40 -0.18 3.80
CA LEU A 14 -4.78 0.39 2.62
C LEU A 14 -5.02 1.89 2.57
N TRP A 15 -3.95 2.64 2.34
CA TRP A 15 -3.98 4.07 2.06
C TRP A 15 -3.31 4.36 0.72
N VAL A 16 -3.81 5.37 0.04
CA VAL A 16 -3.05 6.11 -0.96
C VAL A 16 -2.55 7.38 -0.30
N PHE A 17 -1.27 7.71 -0.45
CA PHE A 17 -0.67 8.90 0.14
C PHE A 17 0.25 9.60 -0.86
N GLY A 18 0.98 10.63 -0.41
CA GLY A 18 1.93 11.34 -1.25
C GLY A 18 1.26 12.17 -2.34
N SER A 19 1.94 12.34 -3.48
CA SER A 19 1.52 13.23 -4.58
C SER A 19 0.14 12.90 -5.15
N ARG A 20 -0.33 11.65 -4.99
CA ARG A 20 -1.65 11.18 -5.42
C ARG A 20 -2.74 11.22 -4.36
N ALA A 21 -2.45 11.67 -3.15
CA ALA A 21 -3.51 12.02 -2.20
C ALA A 21 -4.34 13.23 -2.70
N ASP A 22 -3.73 14.08 -3.53
CA ASP A 22 -4.41 15.13 -4.27
C ASP A 22 -4.94 14.59 -5.61
N LEU A 23 -6.26 14.37 -5.67
CA LEU A 23 -6.95 13.87 -6.87
C LEU A 23 -6.94 14.87 -8.04
N THR A 24 -6.45 16.10 -7.85
CA THR A 24 -6.34 17.12 -8.90
C THR A 24 -4.99 17.08 -9.63
N ALA A 25 -4.00 16.33 -9.13
CA ALA A 25 -2.70 16.18 -9.76
C ALA A 25 -2.75 15.24 -10.98
N LEU A 26 -2.37 15.75 -12.16
CA LEU A 26 -2.26 14.97 -13.39
C LEU A 26 -0.86 14.33 -13.49
N GLY A 27 -0.80 12.99 -13.48
CA GLY A 27 0.45 12.21 -13.54
C GLY A 27 1.16 12.07 -12.18
N GLY A 28 2.16 11.17 -12.08
CA GLY A 28 2.99 10.99 -10.86
C GLY A 28 3.30 9.52 -10.51
N ASP A 29 3.82 9.28 -9.31
CA ASP A 29 4.10 7.96 -8.69
C ASP A 29 2.98 7.56 -7.70
N ILE A 30 2.54 6.30 -7.69
CA ILE A 30 1.42 5.83 -6.85
C ILE A 30 2.04 5.34 -5.54
N ASP A 31 1.92 6.14 -4.49
CA ASP A 31 2.42 5.79 -3.17
C ASP A 31 1.31 5.09 -2.37
N LEU A 32 1.51 3.80 -2.12
CA LEU A 32 0.58 2.97 -1.35
C LEU A 32 1.20 2.60 -0.01
N TYR A 33 0.42 2.79 1.05
CA TYR A 33 0.78 2.37 2.39
C TYR A 33 -0.18 1.27 2.84
N ILE A 34 0.38 0.19 3.39
CA ILE A 34 -0.36 -0.98 3.83
C ILE A 34 0.04 -1.30 5.27
N GLU A 35 -0.94 -1.43 6.15
CA GLU A 35 -0.77 -2.09 7.45
C GLU A 35 -1.27 -3.52 7.32
N THR A 36 -0.42 -4.49 7.63
CA THR A 36 -0.79 -5.91 7.58
C THR A 36 -0.72 -6.56 8.94
N GLN A 37 -1.65 -7.49 9.19
CA GLN A 37 -1.71 -8.28 10.41
C GLN A 37 -0.64 -9.37 10.48
N THR A 38 0.10 -9.63 9.39
CA THR A 38 1.23 -10.56 9.44
C THR A 38 2.44 -9.96 10.15
N GLU A 39 3.11 -10.78 10.95
CA GLU A 39 4.38 -10.45 11.60
C GLU A 39 5.57 -10.96 10.76
N ASP A 40 5.34 -11.95 9.90
CA ASP A 40 6.39 -12.60 9.12
C ASP A 40 6.88 -11.72 7.95
N PHE A 41 8.20 -11.63 7.81
CA PHE A 41 8.83 -10.79 6.80
C PHE A 41 8.59 -11.33 5.39
N ASP A 42 8.84 -12.62 5.19
CA ASP A 42 8.80 -13.23 3.86
C ASP A 42 7.38 -13.24 3.31
N THR A 43 6.39 -13.49 4.17
CA THR A 43 4.97 -13.38 3.86
C THR A 43 4.61 -11.97 3.43
N ALA A 44 4.95 -10.94 4.23
CA ALA A 44 4.66 -9.55 3.89
C ALA A 44 5.34 -9.13 2.58
N TYR A 45 6.59 -9.56 2.36
CA TYR A 45 7.33 -9.27 1.14
C TYR A 45 6.73 -9.97 -0.09
N SER A 46 6.27 -11.22 0.06
CA SER A 46 5.56 -11.96 -0.99
C SER A 46 4.25 -11.28 -1.36
N MET A 47 3.45 -10.86 -0.37
CA MET A 47 2.21 -10.11 -0.56
C MET A 47 2.46 -8.79 -1.28
N LYS A 48 3.48 -8.02 -0.85
CA LYS A 48 3.91 -6.77 -1.52
C LYS A 48 4.21 -7.01 -3.00
N LYS A 49 5.05 -8.00 -3.32
CA LYS A 49 5.42 -8.32 -4.71
C LYS A 49 4.21 -8.75 -5.54
N LYS A 50 3.38 -9.65 -5.02
CA LYS A 50 2.17 -10.13 -5.72
C LYS A 50 1.22 -8.97 -5.99
N PHE A 51 1.06 -8.07 -5.04
CA PHE A 51 0.20 -6.90 -5.19
C PHE A 51 0.75 -5.93 -6.23
N TRP A 52 2.05 -5.61 -6.17
CA TRP A 52 2.70 -4.76 -7.17
C TRP A 52 2.50 -5.30 -8.59
N THR A 53 2.78 -6.59 -8.83
CA THR A 53 2.60 -7.21 -10.15
C THR A 53 1.14 -7.20 -10.58
N THR A 54 0.21 -7.41 -9.64
CA THR A 54 -1.23 -7.36 -9.94
C THR A 54 -1.66 -5.95 -10.34
N LEU A 55 -1.15 -4.92 -9.66
CA LEU A 55 -1.45 -3.52 -10.00
C LEU A 55 -0.88 -3.14 -11.37
N GLN A 56 0.37 -3.53 -11.69
CA GLN A 56 0.95 -3.28 -13.02
C GLN A 56 0.11 -3.93 -14.13
N ARG A 57 -0.37 -5.15 -13.91
CA ARG A 57 -1.24 -5.84 -14.89
C ARG A 57 -2.57 -5.14 -15.08
N LEU A 58 -3.13 -4.53 -14.02
CA LEU A 58 -4.44 -3.89 -14.07
C LEU A 58 -4.39 -2.44 -14.55
N LEU A 59 -3.33 -1.72 -14.23
CA LEU A 59 -3.19 -0.28 -14.49
C LEU A 59 -2.23 0.04 -15.65
N GLY A 60 -1.60 -0.99 -16.24
CA GLY A 60 -0.49 -0.82 -17.17
C GLY A 60 0.79 -0.43 -16.44
N GLU A 61 1.83 -0.10 -17.19
CA GLU A 61 3.11 0.36 -16.62
C GLU A 61 2.92 1.69 -15.87
N GLN A 62 2.90 1.59 -14.54
CA GLN A 62 2.83 2.71 -13.63
C GLN A 62 4.01 2.66 -12.66
N LYS A 63 4.50 3.82 -12.26
CA LYS A 63 5.41 3.89 -11.12
C LYS A 63 4.58 3.76 -9.85
N ILE A 64 4.76 2.65 -9.14
CA ILE A 64 4.02 2.34 -7.91
C ILE A 64 5.05 2.01 -6.83
N ASP A 65 5.04 2.80 -5.75
CA ASP A 65 5.77 2.46 -4.52
C ASP A 65 4.79 1.91 -3.48
N ILE A 66 5.21 0.86 -2.78
CA ILE A 66 4.39 0.16 -1.80
C ILE A 66 5.18 0.02 -0.52
N ILE A 67 4.72 0.68 0.53
CA ILE A 67 5.26 0.57 1.89
C ILE A 67 4.34 -0.35 2.69
N VAL A 68 4.93 -1.37 3.33
CA VAL A 68 4.19 -2.32 4.16
C VAL A 68 4.71 -2.25 5.59
N LEU A 69 3.82 -1.88 6.52
CA LEU A 69 4.06 -2.01 7.96
C LEU A 69 3.47 -3.34 8.43
N ARG A 70 4.36 -4.22 8.90
CA ARG A 70 3.98 -5.49 9.53
C ARG A 70 3.49 -5.26 10.95
N LYS A 71 2.70 -6.20 11.45
CA LYS A 71 2.27 -6.24 12.84
C LYS A 71 3.48 -6.29 13.78
N ASN A 72 3.35 -5.65 14.94
CA ASN A 72 4.38 -5.51 15.98
C ASN A 72 5.71 -4.86 15.52
N THR A 73 5.75 -4.25 14.34
CA THR A 73 6.91 -3.47 13.89
C THR A 73 6.76 -2.02 14.36
N LYS A 74 7.84 -1.42 14.88
CA LYS A 74 7.82 -0.02 15.30
C LYS A 74 7.54 0.89 14.10
N PRO A 75 6.53 1.77 14.16
CA PRO A 75 6.27 2.72 13.08
C PRO A 75 7.44 3.70 12.87
N MET A 76 7.59 4.16 11.63
CA MET A 76 8.51 5.23 11.24
C MET A 76 7.69 6.46 10.81
N LEU A 77 8.33 7.62 10.73
CA LEU A 77 7.70 8.88 10.30
C LEU A 77 6.89 8.76 9.02
N ILE A 78 7.35 7.96 8.05
CA ILE A 78 6.63 7.76 6.79
C ILE A 78 5.25 7.11 6.98
N HIS A 79 5.10 6.23 7.98
CA HIS A 79 3.80 5.63 8.31
C HIS A 79 2.85 6.66 8.92
N GLU A 80 3.36 7.53 9.79
CA GLU A 80 2.58 8.62 10.39
C GLU A 80 2.14 9.63 9.34
N VAL A 81 3.03 9.98 8.40
CA VAL A 81 2.70 10.83 7.25
C VAL A 81 1.62 10.17 6.39
N ALA A 82 1.78 8.90 6.02
CA ALA A 82 0.79 8.20 5.20
C ALA A 82 -0.59 8.12 5.87
N GLN A 83 -0.65 7.97 7.20
CA GLN A 83 -1.91 7.93 7.94
C GLN A 83 -2.57 9.32 8.12
N SER A 84 -1.76 10.37 8.26
CA SER A 84 -2.25 11.73 8.52
C SER A 84 -2.61 12.49 7.25
N THR A 85 -1.90 12.27 6.15
CA THR A 85 -2.11 12.97 4.87
C THR A 85 -2.74 12.10 3.79
N GLY A 86 -2.67 10.78 3.94
CA GLY A 86 -3.21 9.84 2.97
C GLY A 86 -4.72 9.65 3.10
N VAL A 87 -5.32 9.18 2.01
CA VAL A 87 -6.73 8.79 1.95
C VAL A 87 -6.83 7.28 2.19
N ARG A 88 -7.53 6.90 3.25
CA ARG A 88 -7.78 5.48 3.55
C ARG A 88 -8.81 4.90 2.57
N LEU A 89 -8.43 3.81 1.90
CA LEU A 89 -9.25 3.11 0.91
C LEU A 89 -9.95 1.87 1.50
N LEU A 90 -9.31 1.21 2.47
CA LEU A 90 -9.80 0.02 3.20
C LEU A 90 -9.37 0.05 4.66
#